data_AF-A0A183ESI6-F1
#
_entry.id   AF-A0A183ESI6-F1
#
_cell.length_a   1.000
_cell.length_b   1.000
_cell.length_c   1.000
_cell.angle_alpha   90.00
_cell.angle_beta   90.00
_cell.angle_gamma   90.00
#
_symmetry.space_group_name_H-M   'P 1'
#
loop_
_entity.id
_entity.type
_entity.pdbx_description
1 polymer ?
#
loop_
_entity_poly.entity_id
_entity_poly.type
_entity_poly.pdbx_seq_one_letter_code
_entity_poly.pdbx_strand_id
1 'polypeptide(L)'
;MAAMVQEEISQQERNVLFQEWVLNTQRGHLKSPYSKLCLTDDEKGTLILQNCNVVKGRWQLDEGNGRLLKNGQCVALLPDESNDSRISLALMPCDATDERQRWTFEKPPAF
;
A
#
# COMPACT_ATOMS: atom_id res chain seq x y z
N MET A 1 16.60 16.56 37.83
CA MET A 1 15.37 15.80 37.54
C MET A 1 14.99 16.07 36.10
N ALA A 2 15.14 15.09 35.21
CA ALA A 2 14.66 15.17 33.84
C ALA A 2 13.74 13.97 33.63
N ALA A 3 12.45 14.23 33.45
CA ALA A 3 11.47 13.22 33.11
C ALA A 3 11.50 13.04 31.59
N MET A 4 12.05 11.91 31.15
CA MET A 4 11.96 11.45 29.77
C MET A 4 10.63 10.71 29.68
N VAL A 5 9.59 11.38 29.22
CA VAL A 5 8.31 10.74 28.93
C VAL A 5 8.50 10.00 27.61
N GLN A 6 8.95 8.74 27.68
CA GLN A 6 8.75 7.81 26.58
C GLN A 6 7.30 7.36 26.66
N GLU A 7 6.43 7.97 25.84
CA GLU A 7 5.08 7.47 25.60
C GLU A 7 5.18 6.05 25.05
N GLU A 8 4.68 5.10 25.83
CA GLU A 8 4.50 3.72 25.42
C GLU A 8 3.42 3.66 24.33
N ILE A 9 3.83 3.79 23.07
CA ILE A 9 2.92 3.55 21.93
C ILE A 9 2.38 2.13 22.08
N SER A 10 1.05 2.01 22.15
CA SER A 10 0.38 0.73 22.37
C SER A 10 0.65 -0.22 21.19
N GLN A 11 0.65 -1.53 21.46
CA GLN A 11 0.80 -2.56 20.41
C GLN A 11 -0.28 -2.44 19.31
N GLN A 12 -1.45 -1.90 19.66
CA GLN A 12 -2.55 -1.60 18.76
C GLN A 12 -2.19 -0.47 17.78
N GLU A 13 -1.60 0.62 18.28
CA GLU A 13 -1.16 1.74 17.45
C GLU A 13 0.01 1.35 16.55
N ARG A 14 0.95 0.53 17.05
CA ARG A 14 2.03 -0.01 16.21
C ARG A 14 1.52 -0.73 14.96
N ASN A 15 0.40 -1.45 15.04
CA ASN A 15 -0.15 -2.19 13.89
C ASN A 15 -0.79 -1.28 12.84
N VAL A 16 -1.37 -0.14 13.24
CA VAL A 16 -1.95 0.85 12.31
C VAL A 16 -0.86 1.52 11.49
N LEU A 17 0.28 1.83 12.12
CA LEU A 17 1.42 2.45 11.47
C LEU A 17 1.98 1.60 10.31
N PHE A 18 2.01 0.27 10.43
CA PHE A 18 2.48 -0.59 9.33
C PHE A 18 1.59 -0.57 8.08
N GLN A 19 0.36 -0.06 8.17
CA GLN A 19 -0.60 0.00 7.07
C GLN A 19 -0.74 1.40 6.45
N GLU A 20 0.07 2.36 6.89
CA GLU A 20 0.07 3.71 6.33
C GLU A 20 0.94 3.82 5.07
N TRP A 21 0.40 4.54 4.08
CA TRP A 21 1.09 4.82 2.82
C TRP A 21 0.99 6.28 2.44
N VAL A 22 2.10 6.87 2.03
CA VAL A 22 2.17 8.24 1.58
C VAL A 22 2.35 8.25 0.06
N LEU A 23 1.34 8.75 -0.66
CA LEU A 23 1.47 9.01 -2.09
C LEU A 23 2.24 10.32 -2.30
N ASN A 24 3.43 10.23 -2.88
CA ASN A 24 4.11 11.41 -3.43
C ASN A 24 3.50 11.71 -4.81
N THR A 25 2.65 12.73 -4.91
CA THR A 25 1.93 13.08 -6.15
C THR A 25 2.86 13.56 -7.28
N GLN A 26 3.98 14.20 -6.95
CA GLN A 26 4.96 14.67 -7.93
C GLN A 26 5.66 13.49 -8.63
N ARG A 27 6.13 12.49 -7.85
CA ARG A 27 6.83 11.31 -8.38
C ARG A 27 5.89 10.16 -8.74
N GLY A 28 4.67 10.17 -8.19
CA GLY A 28 3.70 9.07 -8.31
C GLY A 28 4.10 7.81 -7.52
N HIS A 29 4.88 7.95 -6.44
CA HIS A 29 5.35 6.80 -5.65
C HIS A 29 4.51 6.65 -4.38
N LEU A 30 4.08 5.42 -4.07
CA LEU A 30 3.53 5.07 -2.76
C LEU A 30 4.69 4.64 -1.85
N LYS A 31 4.90 5.39 -0.78
CA LYS A 31 6.02 5.18 0.14
C LYS A 31 5.51 4.81 1.54
N SER A 32 6.14 3.83 2.16
CA SER A 32 5.96 3.56 3.58
C SER A 32 6.69 4.63 4.40
N PRO A 33 6.00 5.35 5.31
CA PRO A 33 6.64 6.36 6.15
C PRO A 33 7.68 5.76 7.12
N TYR A 34 7.53 4.48 7.47
CA TYR A 34 8.38 3.76 8.42
C TYR A 34 9.63 3.14 7.78
N SER A 35 9.45 2.26 6.79
CA SER A 35 10.59 1.58 6.15
C SER A 35 11.32 2.47 5.14
N LYS A 36 10.68 3.58 4.72
CA LYS A 36 11.13 4.47 3.64
C LYS A 36 11.24 3.78 2.28
N LEU A 37 10.75 2.54 2.15
CA LEU A 37 10.62 1.82 0.88
C LEU A 37 9.38 2.26 0.11
N CYS A 38 9.40 2.05 -1.20
CA CYS A 38 8.29 2.34 -2.08
C CYS A 38 7.65 1.04 -2.58
N LEU A 39 6.33 1.04 -2.67
CA LEU A 39 5.54 -0.03 -3.27
C LEU A 39 5.78 -0.04 -4.79
N THR A 40 6.06 -1.21 -5.34
CA THR A 40 6.21 -1.45 -6.78
C THR A 40 5.78 -2.87 -7.12
N ASP A 41 5.68 -3.20 -8.39
CA ASP A 41 5.54 -4.56 -8.90
C ASP A 41 6.90 -5.18 -9.27
N ASP A 42 6.97 -6.50 -9.21
CA ASP A 42 8.03 -7.31 -9.81
C ASP A 42 7.72 -7.63 -11.29
N GLU A 43 8.58 -8.42 -11.95
CA GLU A 43 8.39 -8.80 -13.37
C GLU A 43 7.09 -9.60 -13.63
N LYS A 44 6.51 -10.20 -12.60
CA LYS A 44 5.27 -10.97 -12.66
C LYS A 44 4.04 -10.12 -12.33
N GLY A 45 4.22 -8.84 -12.00
CA GLY A 45 3.15 -7.95 -11.55
C GLY A 45 2.82 -8.07 -10.07
N THR A 46 3.57 -8.84 -9.28
CA THR A 46 3.36 -9.01 -7.84
C THR A 46 3.88 -7.80 -7.10
N LEU A 47 3.11 -7.24 -6.16
CA LEU A 47 3.54 -6.06 -5.42
C LEU A 47 4.58 -6.42 -4.35
N ILE A 48 5.66 -5.66 -4.36
CA ILE A 48 6.83 -5.78 -3.50
C ILE A 48 7.27 -4.40 -3.00
N LEU A 49 8.18 -4.38 -2.04
CA LEU A 49 8.82 -3.15 -1.55
C LEU A 49 10.25 -3.06 -2.07
N GLN A 50 10.59 -1.89 -2.64
CA GLN A 50 11.94 -1.60 -3.12
C GLN A 50 12.39 -0.19 -2.76
N ASN A 51 13.67 0.09 -2.97
CA ASN A 51 14.20 1.44 -2.84
C ASN A 51 13.50 2.39 -3.84
N CYS A 52 12.97 3.50 -3.34
CA CYS A 52 12.23 4.48 -4.12
C CYS A 52 12.99 5.05 -5.33
N ASN A 53 14.33 4.95 -5.37
CA ASN A 53 15.13 5.43 -6.50
C ASN A 53 15.09 4.50 -7.72
N VAL A 54 14.70 3.24 -7.55
CA VAL A 54 14.65 2.25 -8.65
C VAL A 54 13.22 1.93 -9.11
N VAL A 55 12.22 2.38 -8.35
CA VAL A 55 10.80 2.20 -8.70
C VAL A 55 10.45 2.99 -9.95
N LYS A 56 9.66 2.37 -10.82
CA LYS A 56 9.13 2.95 -12.05
C LYS A 56 7.60 2.96 -12.05
N GLY A 57 7.03 3.74 -12.94
CA GLY A 57 5.59 3.91 -13.08
C GLY A 57 5.01 4.87 -12.04
N ARG A 58 3.74 5.22 -12.19
CA ARG A 58 3.03 6.12 -11.28
C ARG A 58 1.80 5.45 -10.72
N TRP A 59 1.69 5.48 -9.40
CA TRP A 59 0.49 5.10 -8.67
C TRP A 59 -0.58 6.18 -8.82
N GLN A 60 -1.83 5.74 -8.97
CA GLN A 60 -3.01 6.59 -9.03
C GLN A 60 -4.06 6.02 -8.09
N LEU A 61 -4.60 6.88 -7.23
CA LEU A 61 -5.75 6.55 -6.39
C LEU A 61 -6.99 7.07 -7.12
N ASP A 62 -7.83 6.15 -7.57
CA ASP A 62 -9.16 6.46 -8.08
C ASP A 62 -10.15 6.21 -6.95
N GLU A 63 -10.29 7.21 -6.07
CA GLU A 63 -11.20 7.15 -4.93
C GLU A 63 -12.66 7.03 -5.37
N GLY A 64 -13.03 7.56 -6.54
CA GLY A 64 -14.39 7.53 -7.06
C GLY A 64 -14.87 6.11 -7.42
N ASN A 65 -13.97 5.30 -7.98
CA ASN A 65 -14.26 3.89 -8.29
C ASN A 65 -13.67 2.91 -7.27
N GLY A 66 -13.02 3.40 -6.22
CA GLY A 66 -12.35 2.58 -5.21
C GLY A 66 -11.23 1.72 -5.81
N ARG A 67 -10.38 2.29 -6.68
CA ARG A 67 -9.29 1.55 -7.34
C ARG A 67 -7.93 2.13 -7.03
N LEU A 68 -6.97 1.25 -6.83
CA LEU A 68 -5.55 1.59 -6.85
C LEU A 68 -4.95 1.15 -8.18
N LEU A 69 -4.40 2.08 -8.95
CA LEU A 69 -3.88 1.81 -10.28
C LEU A 69 -2.39 2.08 -10.39
N LYS A 70 -1.75 1.31 -11.28
CA LYS A 70 -0.40 1.58 -11.76
C LYS A 70 -0.32 1.26 -13.25
N ASN A 71 0.14 2.21 -14.05
CA ASN A 71 0.32 2.05 -15.50
C ASN A 71 -0.95 1.52 -16.23
N GLY A 72 -2.15 1.91 -15.78
CA GLY A 72 -3.42 1.47 -16.35
C GLY A 72 -3.90 0.08 -15.90
N GLN A 73 -3.16 -0.60 -15.03
CA GLN A 73 -3.57 -1.84 -14.38
C GLN A 73 -4.09 -1.57 -12.97
N CYS A 74 -4.95 -2.45 -12.49
CA CYS A 74 -5.56 -2.38 -11.17
C CYS A 74 -4.86 -3.33 -10.20
N VAL A 75 -4.70 -2.89 -8.96
CA VAL A 75 -4.24 -3.77 -7.87
C VAL A 75 -5.39 -4.68 -7.45
N ALA A 76 -5.12 -5.97 -7.37
CA ALA A 76 -6.03 -6.97 -6.85
C ALA A 76 -5.43 -7.70 -5.65
N LEU A 77 -6.30 -8.08 -4.72
CA LEU A 77 -6.00 -9.00 -3.64
C LEU A 77 -6.15 -10.45 -4.13
N LEU A 78 -5.05 -11.19 -4.19
CA LEU A 78 -5.02 -12.58 -4.64
C LEU A 78 -4.71 -13.53 -3.47
N PRO A 79 -5.62 -14.48 -3.14
CA PRO A 79 -5.30 -15.54 -2.21
C PRO A 79 -4.22 -16.45 -2.81
N ASP A 80 -3.28 -16.90 -1.99
CA ASP A 80 -2.28 -17.89 -2.37
C ASP A 80 -2.92 -19.28 -2.34
N GLU A 81 -3.16 -19.86 -3.52
CA GLU A 81 -3.75 -21.19 -3.72
C GLU A 81 -2.99 -22.32 -3.01
N SER A 82 -1.74 -22.09 -2.59
CA SER A 82 -0.90 -23.09 -1.92
C SER A 82 -0.99 -23.05 -0.39
N ASN A 83 -1.52 -21.98 0.18
CA ASN A 83 -1.62 -21.79 1.62
C ASN A 83 -2.70 -20.73 1.92
N ASP A 84 -3.88 -21.16 2.37
CA ASP A 84 -5.09 -20.34 2.64
C ASP A 84 -4.87 -19.08 3.50
N SER A 85 -3.71 -18.95 4.16
CA SER A 85 -3.37 -17.81 5.00
C SER A 85 -2.53 -16.72 4.32
N ARG A 86 -1.99 -16.98 3.11
CA ARG A 86 -1.15 -16.01 2.41
C ARG A 86 -1.96 -15.21 1.41
N ILE A 87 -1.89 -13.91 1.55
CA ILE A 87 -2.51 -12.95 0.63
C ILE A 87 -1.37 -12.24 -0.09
N SER A 88 -1.49 -12.16 -1.41
CA SER A 88 -0.59 -11.37 -2.26
C SER A 88 -1.37 -10.26 -2.94
N LEU A 89 -0.67 -9.17 -3.29
CA LEU A 89 -1.24 -8.12 -4.12
C LEU A 89 -0.58 -8.21 -5.49
N ALA A 90 -1.36 -8.05 -6.56
CA ALA A 90 -0.82 -8.07 -7.91
C ALA A 90 -1.50 -7.04 -8.82
N LEU A 91 -0.78 -6.62 -9.85
CA LEU A 91 -1.33 -5.83 -10.95
C LEU A 91 -1.99 -6.75 -11.98
N MET A 92 -3.23 -6.43 -12.33
CA MET A 92 -3.98 -7.14 -13.35
C MET A 92 -4.86 -6.19 -14.18
N PRO A 93 -5.39 -6.62 -15.32
CA PRO A 93 -6.36 -5.83 -16.08
C PRO A 93 -7.53 -5.41 -15.18
N CYS A 94 -7.94 -4.15 -15.31
CA CYS A 94 -9.03 -3.60 -14.52
C CYS A 94 -10.36 -4.26 -14.90
N ASP A 95 -11.06 -4.78 -13.90
CA ASP A 95 -12.42 -5.33 -14.02
C ASP A 95 -13.33 -4.63 -13.00
N ALA A 96 -14.53 -4.18 -13.39
CA ALA A 96 -15.51 -3.54 -12.51
C ALA A 96 -16.32 -4.50 -11.67
N THR A 97 -16.35 -5.76 -12.09
CA THR A 97 -17.04 -6.85 -11.41
C THR A 97 -16.14 -7.57 -10.42
N ASP A 98 -14.82 -7.43 -10.52
CA ASP A 98 -13.87 -8.05 -9.61
C ASP A 98 -13.76 -7.25 -8.29
N GLU A 99 -14.40 -7.76 -7.25
CA GLU A 99 -14.40 -7.15 -5.91
C GLU A 99 -13.01 -7.13 -5.27
N ARG A 100 -12.09 -8.01 -5.70
CA ARG A 100 -10.70 -8.03 -5.19
C ARG A 100 -9.90 -6.81 -5.62
N GLN A 101 -10.40 -6.07 -6.61
CA GLN A 101 -9.80 -4.82 -7.10
C GLN A 101 -10.39 -3.57 -6.44
N ARG A 102 -11.28 -3.73 -5.45
CA ARG A 102 -11.90 -2.62 -4.72
C ARG A 102 -11.13 -2.30 -3.44
N TRP A 103 -10.80 -1.02 -3.30
CA TRP A 103 -9.99 -0.49 -2.21
C TRP A 103 -10.71 0.69 -1.55
N THR A 104 -10.65 0.73 -0.22
CA THR A 104 -11.05 1.88 0.58
C THR A 104 -9.79 2.61 1.04
N PHE A 105 -9.71 3.91 0.78
CA PHE A 105 -8.60 4.74 1.22
C PHE A 105 -8.99 5.46 2.50
N GLU A 106 -8.47 4.97 3.61
CA GLU A 106 -8.71 5.58 4.92
C GLU A 106 -7.76 6.76 5.16
N LYS A 107 -8.28 7.81 5.77
CA LYS A 107 -7.46 8.93 6.24
C LYS A 107 -7.02 8.64 7.67
N PRO A 108 -5.77 8.96 8.04
CA PRO A 108 -5.35 8.83 9.43
C PRO A 108 -6.26 9.68 10.33
N PRO A 109 -6.49 9.26 11.58
CA PRO A 109 -7.25 10.05 12.53
C PRO A 109 -6.66 11.46 12.63
N ALA A 110 -7.51 12.48 12.61
CA ALA A 110 -7.08 13.83 12.96
C ALA A 110 -6.87 13.86 14.49
N PHE A 111 -5.61 13.95 14.92
CA PHE A 111 -5.24 14.16 16.32
C PHE A 111 -5.13 15.66 16.61
#